data_AF-A0A7L4MTX2-F1
#
_entry.id   AF-A0A7L4MTX2-F1
#
_cell.length_a   1.000
_cell.length_b   1.000
_cell.length_c   1.000
_cell.angle_alpha   90.00
_cell.angle_beta   90.00
_cell.angle_gamma   90.00
#
_symmetry.space_group_name_H-M   'P 1'
#
loop_
_entity.id
_entity.type
_entity.pdbx_description
1 polymer ?
#
loop_
_entity_poly.entity_id
_entity_poly.type
_entity_poly.pdbx_seq_one_letter_code
_entity_poly.pdbx_strand_id
1 'polypeptide(L)'
;AGAAYCQFMDMLFPGCVHLRKVKFQAKLEHEYIHNFKVLQAAFKKMGVDKIIAVERLVKGKFQDNFEFIQWFKKFFDANYDGKEYNPLLARQGQDVAPPPNPGDHIFNKPKKPIGTAGNVGVPRRVLRPPPNPDPGPPAPHVAPALMDLKLTVDGLEKERDFYFSKLRDIELICQEHENENSPIITGIISVLYATE
;
A
#
# COMPACT_ATOMS: atom_id res chain seq x y z
N ALA A 1 -1.54 9.44 -5.97
CA ALA A 1 -1.05 10.81 -6.20
C ALA A 1 -0.80 11.21 -7.67
N GLY A 2 -0.43 10.31 -8.58
CA GLY A 2 -0.26 10.63 -10.01
C GLY A 2 1.08 11.29 -10.39
N ALA A 3 1.76 11.94 -9.44
CA ALA A 3 3.01 12.67 -9.67
C ALA A 3 4.16 11.79 -10.19
N ALA A 4 4.31 10.56 -9.65
CA ALA A 4 5.35 9.62 -10.08
C ALA A 4 5.25 9.28 -11.57
N TYR A 5 4.03 9.02 -12.07
CA TYR A 5 3.81 8.75 -13.50
C TYR A 5 4.16 9.94 -14.39
N CYS A 6 3.88 11.17 -13.92
CA CYS A 6 4.27 12.38 -14.64
C CYS A 6 5.80 12.50 -14.74
N GLN A 7 6.52 12.16 -13.67
CA GLN A 7 7.98 12.14 -13.66
C GLN A 7 8.55 11.05 -14.57
N PHE A 8 7.96 9.85 -14.59
CA PHE A 8 8.38 8.81 -15.54
C PHE A 8 8.12 9.19 -17.00
N MET A 9 7.03 9.90 -17.29
CA MET A 9 6.79 10.40 -18.64
C MET A 9 7.80 11.47 -19.06
N ASP A 10 8.21 12.35 -18.15
CA ASP A 10 9.30 13.31 -18.40
C ASP A 10 10.64 12.59 -18.64
N MET A 11 10.91 11.53 -17.88
CA MET A 11 12.06 10.67 -18.10
C MET A 11 11.99 10.02 -19.49
N LEU A 12 10.92 9.32 -19.85
CA LEU A 12 10.81 8.65 -21.16
C LEU A 12 10.87 9.64 -22.33
N PHE A 13 10.11 10.74 -22.24
CA PHE A 13 9.96 11.72 -23.31
C PHE A 13 10.13 13.14 -22.76
N PRO A 14 11.36 13.66 -22.72
CA PRO A 14 11.64 15.00 -22.21
C PRO A 14 10.76 16.07 -22.89
N GLY A 15 10.14 16.93 -22.09
CA GLY A 15 9.24 17.98 -22.59
C GLY A 15 7.84 17.52 -23.00
N CYS A 16 7.48 16.24 -22.81
CA CYS A 16 6.09 15.80 -22.96
C CYS A 16 5.21 16.21 -21.77
N VAL A 17 5.82 16.37 -20.58
CA VAL A 17 5.14 16.76 -19.33
C VAL A 17 5.58 18.13 -18.88
N HIS A 18 4.63 18.94 -18.40
CA HIS A 18 4.95 20.20 -17.73
C HIS A 18 5.20 19.94 -16.23
N LEU A 19 6.39 19.49 -15.85
CA LEU A 19 6.69 19.11 -14.46
C LEU A 19 6.44 20.24 -13.45
N ARG A 20 6.61 21.51 -13.83
CA ARG A 20 6.30 22.67 -12.98
C ARG A 20 4.82 22.73 -12.55
N LYS A 21 3.91 22.11 -13.31
CA LYS A 21 2.49 22.03 -12.97
C LYS A 21 2.18 20.83 -12.09
N VAL A 22 3.09 19.87 -11.93
CA VAL A 22 2.85 18.64 -11.15
C VAL A 22 2.98 18.94 -9.67
N LYS A 23 2.02 18.45 -8.88
CA LYS A 23 2.00 18.57 -7.42
C LYS A 23 2.67 17.34 -6.79
N PHE A 24 3.97 17.43 -6.49
CA PHE A 24 4.75 16.32 -5.88
C PHE A 24 4.40 16.06 -4.41
N GLN A 25 3.91 17.09 -3.71
CA GLN A 25 3.45 17.04 -2.32
C GLN A 25 1.93 16.94 -2.20
N ALA A 26 1.24 16.41 -3.23
CA ALA A 26 -0.21 16.28 -3.23
C ALA A 26 -0.68 15.40 -2.05
N LYS A 27 -1.69 15.87 -1.32
CA LYS A 27 -2.31 15.16 -0.19
C LYS A 27 -3.81 14.97 -0.35
N LEU A 28 -4.45 15.77 -1.20
CA LEU A 28 -5.89 15.77 -1.39
C LEU A 28 -6.28 15.17 -2.75
N GLU A 29 -7.46 14.54 -2.80
CA GLU A 29 -7.94 13.84 -4.00
C GLU A 29 -7.95 14.74 -5.25
N HIS A 30 -8.41 15.99 -5.11
CA HIS A 30 -8.45 16.95 -6.23
C HIS A 30 -7.05 17.29 -6.78
N GLU A 31 -6.00 17.17 -5.96
CA GLU A 31 -4.61 17.34 -6.38
C GLU A 31 -4.10 16.12 -7.16
N TYR A 32 -4.56 14.93 -6.79
CA TYR A 32 -4.29 13.71 -7.55
C TYR A 32 -4.96 13.76 -8.91
N ILE A 33 -6.21 14.20 -8.97
CA ILE A 33 -6.95 14.42 -10.23
C ILE A 33 -6.17 15.37 -11.13
N HIS A 34 -5.70 16.50 -10.59
CA HIS A 34 -4.87 17.46 -11.33
C HIS A 34 -3.62 16.79 -11.94
N ASN A 35 -2.86 16.03 -11.15
CA ASN A 35 -1.69 15.30 -11.65
C ASN A 35 -2.05 14.30 -12.75
N PHE A 36 -3.14 13.54 -12.60
CA PHE A 36 -3.59 12.62 -13.65
C PHE A 36 -4.08 13.33 -14.92
N LYS A 37 -4.61 14.55 -14.83
CA LYS A 37 -4.93 15.37 -16.01
C LYS A 37 -3.67 15.81 -16.75
N VAL A 38 -2.61 16.15 -16.03
CA VAL A 38 -1.28 16.42 -16.62
C VAL A 38 -0.76 15.17 -17.33
N LEU A 39 -0.90 13.98 -16.72
CA LEU A 39 -0.51 12.71 -17.34
C LEU A 39 -1.32 12.39 -18.61
N GLN A 40 -2.64 12.59 -18.59
CA GLN A 40 -3.50 12.40 -19.77
C GLN A 40 -3.07 13.28 -20.94
N ALA A 41 -2.70 14.54 -20.66
CA ALA A 41 -2.20 15.45 -21.70
C ALA A 41 -0.89 14.94 -22.31
N ALA A 42 0.01 14.36 -21.50
CA ALA A 42 1.25 13.77 -21.98
C ALA A 42 1.00 12.53 -22.85
N PHE A 43 0.08 11.65 -22.44
CA PHE A 43 -0.31 10.46 -23.23
C PHE A 43 -0.88 10.87 -24.59
N LYS A 44 -1.77 11.86 -24.61
CA LYS A 44 -2.33 12.40 -25.86
C LYS A 44 -1.24 12.99 -26.77
N LYS A 45 -0.26 13.70 -26.21
CA LYS A 45 0.86 14.29 -26.97
C LYS A 45 1.76 13.21 -27.60
N MET A 46 1.92 12.08 -26.93
CA MET A 46 2.74 10.96 -27.38
C MET A 46 1.97 9.88 -28.16
N GLY A 47 0.66 10.06 -28.41
CA GLY A 47 -0.16 9.08 -29.11
C GLY A 47 -0.36 7.76 -28.35
N VAL A 48 -0.39 7.81 -27.02
CA VAL A 48 -0.60 6.63 -26.17
C VAL A 48 -2.10 6.39 -25.98
N ASP A 49 -2.62 5.31 -26.56
CA ASP A 49 -4.06 4.97 -26.55
C ASP A 49 -4.56 4.35 -25.23
N LYS A 50 -3.68 4.16 -24.24
CA LYS A 50 -4.10 3.65 -22.92
C LYS A 50 -4.98 4.67 -22.19
N ILE A 51 -6.22 4.27 -21.94
CA ILE A 51 -7.15 5.05 -21.13
C ILE A 51 -6.72 5.02 -19.66
N ILE A 52 -6.54 6.20 -19.07
CA ILE A 52 -6.27 6.39 -17.65
C ILE A 52 -7.62 6.56 -16.91
N ALA A 53 -8.03 5.55 -16.15
CA ALA A 53 -9.25 5.58 -15.34
C ALA A 53 -9.07 6.44 -14.08
N VAL A 54 -8.98 7.77 -14.25
CA VAL A 54 -8.62 8.73 -13.20
C VAL A 54 -9.48 8.56 -11.95
N GLU A 55 -10.80 8.50 -12.08
CA GLU A 55 -11.72 8.39 -10.94
C GLU A 55 -11.47 7.16 -10.09
N ARG A 56 -11.01 6.05 -10.68
CA ARG A 56 -10.70 4.82 -9.94
C ARG A 56 -9.32 4.90 -9.29
N LEU A 57 -8.34 5.45 -10.01
CA LEU A 57 -6.97 5.58 -9.53
C LEU A 57 -6.84 6.55 -8.36
N VAL A 58 -7.55 7.68 -8.40
CA VAL A 58 -7.48 8.70 -7.33
C VAL A 58 -8.07 8.23 -6.01
N LYS A 59 -8.96 7.23 -6.04
CA LYS A 59 -9.53 6.59 -4.85
C LYS A 59 -8.54 5.67 -4.13
N GLY A 60 -7.36 5.43 -4.71
CA GLY A 60 -6.32 4.60 -4.08
C GLY A 60 -6.68 3.12 -3.98
N LYS A 61 -7.65 2.63 -4.76
CA LYS A 61 -7.99 1.21 -4.79
C LYS A 61 -6.82 0.40 -5.33
N PHE A 62 -6.45 -0.65 -4.61
CA PHE A 62 -5.28 -1.49 -4.94
C PHE A 62 -5.40 -2.09 -6.34
N GLN A 63 -6.52 -2.74 -6.66
CA GLN A 63 -6.73 -3.41 -7.94
C GLN A 63 -6.51 -2.48 -9.15
N ASP A 64 -7.19 -1.33 -9.17
CA ASP A 64 -7.08 -0.37 -10.28
C ASP A 64 -5.65 0.21 -10.39
N ASN A 65 -5.01 0.52 -9.26
CA ASN A 65 -3.64 1.05 -9.24
C ASN A 65 -2.62 0.00 -9.66
N PHE A 66 -2.79 -1.25 -9.22
CA PHE A 66 -1.92 -2.37 -9.53
C PHE A 66 -1.98 -2.74 -11.02
N GLU A 67 -3.19 -2.79 -11.60
CA GLU A 67 -3.36 -3.00 -13.04
C GLU A 67 -2.68 -1.89 -13.84
N PHE A 68 -2.84 -0.63 -13.42
CA PHE A 68 -2.26 0.51 -14.11
C PHE A 68 -0.73 0.50 -14.05
N ILE A 69 -0.12 0.30 -12.87
CA ILE A 69 1.34 0.26 -12.74
C ILE A 69 1.94 -0.94 -13.48
N GLN A 70 1.27 -2.09 -13.49
CA GLN A 70 1.74 -3.27 -14.23
C GLN A 70 1.82 -2.98 -15.73
N TRP A 71 0.77 -2.37 -16.29
CA TRP A 71 0.80 -1.91 -17.67
C TRP A 71 1.86 -0.82 -17.88
N PHE A 72 1.95 0.15 -16.97
CA PHE A 72 2.88 1.27 -17.08
C PHE A 72 4.33 0.80 -17.07
N LYS A 73 4.69 -0.24 -16.30
CA LYS A 73 6.02 -0.84 -16.32
C LYS A 73 6.36 -1.43 -17.69
N LYS A 74 5.44 -2.18 -18.29
CA LYS A 74 5.63 -2.72 -19.66
C LYS A 74 5.79 -1.60 -20.68
N PHE A 75 4.98 -0.54 -20.56
CA PHE A 75 5.10 0.65 -21.38
C PHE A 75 6.46 1.33 -21.19
N PHE A 76 6.92 1.49 -19.95
CA PHE A 76 8.21 2.08 -19.64
C PHE A 76 9.36 1.29 -20.25
N ASP A 77 9.40 -0.03 -20.03
CA ASP A 77 10.46 -0.90 -20.55
C ASP A 77 10.54 -0.89 -22.07
N ALA A 78 9.41 -0.77 -22.76
CA ALA A 78 9.36 -0.72 -24.22
C ALA A 78 9.84 0.62 -24.80
N ASN A 79 9.86 1.70 -24.01
CA ASN A 79 10.18 3.05 -24.48
C ASN A 79 11.45 3.64 -23.87
N TYR A 80 12.00 3.01 -22.83
CA TYR A 80 13.20 3.51 -22.16
C TYR A 80 14.45 3.21 -22.98
N ASP A 81 15.22 4.26 -23.26
CA ASP A 81 16.43 4.24 -24.09
C ASP A 81 17.72 4.07 -23.25
N GLY A 82 17.60 3.90 -21.93
CA GLY A 82 18.74 3.74 -21.03
C GLY A 82 19.40 5.04 -20.56
N LYS A 83 18.86 6.21 -20.91
CA LYS A 83 19.47 7.50 -20.54
C LYS A 83 19.50 7.74 -19.03
N GLU A 84 20.55 8.41 -18.58
CA GLU A 84 20.62 8.88 -17.20
C GLU A 84 19.56 9.95 -16.95
N TYR A 85 18.92 9.88 -15.78
CA TYR A 85 17.90 10.84 -15.37
C TYR A 85 18.07 11.18 -13.89
N ASN A 86 18.17 12.46 -13.58
CA ASN A 86 18.24 12.94 -12.21
C ASN A 86 16.85 13.43 -11.74
N PRO A 87 16.10 12.63 -10.97
CA PRO A 87 14.75 12.98 -10.56
C PRO A 87 14.68 14.15 -9.56
N LEU A 88 15.76 14.41 -8.81
CA LEU A 88 15.81 15.53 -7.87
C LEU A 88 15.96 16.86 -8.61
N LEU A 89 16.86 16.91 -9.59
CA LEU A 89 17.04 18.09 -10.45
C LEU A 89 15.77 18.38 -11.26
N ALA A 90 15.13 17.34 -11.80
CA ALA A 90 13.88 17.50 -12.55
C ALA A 90 12.74 18.07 -11.68
N ARG A 91 12.72 17.73 -10.39
CA ARG A 91 11.78 18.31 -9.40
C ARG A 91 12.22 19.66 -8.84
N GLN A 92 13.37 20.20 -9.28
CA GLN A 92 13.97 21.42 -8.73
C GLN A 92 14.19 21.33 -7.21
N GLY A 93 14.56 20.16 -6.72
CA GLY A 93 14.77 19.92 -5.28
C GLY A 93 13.49 19.71 -4.47
N GLN A 94 12.31 19.66 -5.07
CA GLN A 94 11.09 19.26 -4.33
C GLN A 94 11.16 17.79 -3.93
N ASP A 95 10.95 17.54 -2.65
CA ASP A 95 10.71 16.20 -2.14
C ASP A 95 9.38 15.65 -2.68
N VAL A 96 9.26 14.32 -2.70
CA VAL A 96 7.97 13.64 -2.93
C VAL A 96 7.30 13.47 -1.58
N ALA A 97 5.96 13.63 -1.52
CA ALA A 97 5.25 13.35 -0.27
C ALA A 97 5.57 11.91 0.17
N PRO A 98 5.94 11.69 1.45
CA PRO A 98 6.08 10.33 1.95
C PRO A 98 4.74 9.61 1.78
N PRO A 99 4.75 8.31 1.42
CA PRO A 99 3.52 7.54 1.41
C PRO A 99 2.87 7.66 2.80
N PRO A 100 1.54 7.87 2.90
CA PRO A 100 0.88 7.87 4.19
C PRO A 100 1.20 6.55 4.88
N ASN A 101 1.77 6.62 6.08
CA ASN A 101 2.03 5.44 6.89
C ASN A 101 0.73 4.62 6.99
N PRO A 102 0.77 3.29 6.81
CA PRO A 102 -0.40 2.43 6.99
C PRO A 102 -1.02 2.45 8.40
N GLY A 103 -0.41 3.16 9.35
CA GLY A 103 -0.75 3.13 10.78
C GLY A 103 -1.84 4.10 11.25
N ASP A 104 -2.25 5.09 10.47
CA ASP A 104 -3.19 6.14 10.94
C ASP A 104 -4.61 6.02 10.35
N HIS A 105 -5.11 4.79 10.20
CA HIS A 105 -6.56 4.59 10.23
C HIS A 105 -7.02 4.63 11.70
N ILE A 106 -7.14 5.87 12.21
CA ILE A 106 -7.83 6.21 13.44
C ILE A 106 -9.19 5.50 13.42
N PHE A 107 -9.31 4.46 14.24
CA PHE A 107 -10.55 3.75 14.51
C PHE A 107 -11.65 4.76 14.81
N ASN A 108 -12.62 4.89 13.91
CA ASN A 108 -13.86 5.59 14.16
C ASN A 108 -14.61 4.80 15.24
N LYS A 109 -14.37 5.11 16.52
CA LYS A 109 -15.16 4.59 17.65
C LYS A 109 -16.63 4.97 17.41
N PRO A 110 -17.56 4.01 17.33
CA PRO A 110 -18.97 4.34 17.23
C PRO A 110 -19.44 5.02 18.53
N LYS A 111 -20.04 6.21 18.41
CA LYS A 111 -20.79 6.85 19.49
C LYS A 111 -22.00 5.97 19.82
N LYS A 112 -22.09 5.50 21.07
CA LYS A 112 -23.30 4.88 21.62
C LYS A 112 -24.43 5.91 21.72
N PRO A 113 -25.65 5.63 21.21
CA PRO A 113 -26.83 6.36 21.64
C PRO A 113 -27.38 5.77 22.95
N ILE A 114 -27.72 6.69 23.85
CA ILE A 114 -28.41 6.49 25.13
C ILE A 114 -29.83 5.97 24.87
N GLY A 115 -30.28 5.01 25.68
CA GLY A 115 -31.57 4.36 25.53
C GLY A 115 -32.76 5.13 26.10
N THR A 116 -33.95 4.71 25.69
CA THR A 116 -35.21 4.89 26.45
C THR A 116 -36.20 3.79 26.06
N ALA A 117 -36.89 3.29 27.08
CA ALA A 117 -37.76 2.12 27.07
C ALA A 117 -39.15 2.37 26.45
N GLY A 118 -39.83 1.28 26.05
CA GLY A 118 -41.26 1.26 25.74
C GLY A 118 -41.75 -0.13 25.30
N ASN A 119 -42.39 -0.87 26.22
CA ASN A 119 -43.24 -2.05 25.97
C ASN A 119 -44.39 -1.72 25.00
N VAL A 120 -44.87 -2.65 24.15
CA VAL A 120 -46.13 -3.46 24.31
C VAL A 120 -46.28 -4.52 23.17
N GLY A 121 -46.48 -5.80 23.53
CA GLY A 121 -47.58 -6.71 23.10
C GLY A 121 -47.84 -7.21 21.65
N VAL A 122 -47.64 -8.54 21.45
CA VAL A 122 -48.52 -9.56 20.78
C VAL A 122 -48.65 -9.58 19.21
N PRO A 123 -48.93 -10.70 18.50
CA PRO A 123 -48.62 -12.14 18.66
C PRO A 123 -47.79 -12.76 17.52
N ARG A 124 -47.31 -13.98 17.80
CA ARG A 124 -46.55 -14.93 16.99
C ARG A 124 -47.34 -15.49 15.78
N ARG A 125 -46.83 -15.33 14.56
CA ARG A 125 -47.28 -16.07 13.35
C ARG A 125 -46.19 -17.06 12.94
N VAL A 126 -46.52 -18.35 12.97
CA VAL A 126 -45.64 -19.45 12.56
C VAL A 126 -45.51 -19.41 11.04
N LEU A 127 -44.32 -19.07 10.53
CA LEU A 127 -43.96 -19.20 9.12
C LEU A 127 -42.90 -20.30 8.99
N ARG A 128 -43.17 -21.23 8.07
CA ARG A 128 -42.31 -22.36 7.67
C ARG A 128 -40.88 -21.90 7.35
N PRO A 129 -39.85 -22.73 7.60
CA PRO A 129 -38.50 -22.45 7.12
C PRO A 129 -38.43 -22.64 5.59
N PRO A 130 -37.78 -21.73 4.85
CA PRO A 130 -37.44 -21.95 3.44
C PRO A 130 -36.32 -23.01 3.31
N PRO A 131 -36.20 -23.70 2.16
CA PRO A 131 -35.19 -24.73 1.96
C PRO A 131 -33.79 -24.09 1.85
N ASN A 132 -32.79 -24.86 2.29
CA ASN A 132 -31.38 -24.47 2.32
C ASN A 132 -30.92 -23.88 0.98
N PRO A 133 -30.16 -22.76 0.98
CA PRO A 133 -29.56 -22.26 -0.24
C PRO A 133 -28.44 -23.22 -0.68
N ASP A 134 -28.55 -23.64 -1.94
CA ASP A 134 -27.49 -24.22 -2.77
C ASP A 134 -26.16 -23.47 -2.55
N PRO A 135 -25.00 -24.14 -2.39
CA PRO A 135 -23.73 -23.46 -2.28
C PRO A 135 -23.40 -22.88 -3.65
N GLY A 136 -23.86 -21.64 -3.87
CA GLY A 136 -23.50 -20.86 -5.05
C GLY A 136 -21.98 -20.72 -5.18
N PRO A 137 -21.48 -20.39 -6.39
CA PRO A 137 -20.07 -20.21 -6.64
C PRO A 137 -19.46 -19.17 -5.68
N PRO A 138 -18.20 -19.34 -5.25
CA PRO A 138 -17.60 -18.49 -4.23
C PRO A 138 -17.71 -17.02 -4.62
N ALA A 139 -18.21 -16.21 -3.69
CA ALA A 139 -18.45 -14.80 -3.92
C ALA A 139 -17.17 -14.11 -4.44
N PRO A 140 -17.26 -13.26 -5.48
CA PRO A 140 -16.09 -12.61 -6.12
C PRO A 140 -15.33 -11.62 -5.21
N HIS A 141 -15.72 -11.51 -3.94
CA HIS A 141 -15.15 -10.61 -2.94
C HIS A 141 -14.15 -11.28 -1.99
N VAL A 142 -14.01 -12.62 -2.02
CA VAL A 142 -13.11 -13.35 -1.10
C VAL A 142 -11.68 -13.41 -1.65
N ALA A 143 -11.51 -13.48 -2.98
CA ALA A 143 -10.20 -13.54 -3.62
C ALA A 143 -9.33 -12.28 -3.38
N PRO A 144 -9.85 -11.04 -3.42
CA PRO A 144 -9.05 -9.85 -3.16
C PRO A 144 -8.53 -9.77 -1.70
N ALA A 145 -9.38 -10.09 -0.72
CA ALA A 145 -9.00 -10.05 0.69
C ALA A 145 -7.93 -11.11 1.05
N LEU A 146 -7.97 -12.27 0.39
CA LEU A 146 -6.93 -13.31 0.55
C LEU A 146 -5.58 -12.87 -0.01
N MET A 147 -5.56 -12.09 -1.10
CA MET A 147 -4.31 -11.54 -1.66
C MET A 147 -3.71 -10.47 -0.76
N ASP A 148 -4.53 -9.55 -0.24
CA ASP A 148 -4.08 -8.51 0.69
C ASP A 148 -3.54 -9.10 1.99
N LEU A 149 -4.21 -10.12 2.53
CA LEU A 149 -3.76 -10.85 3.71
C LEU A 149 -2.43 -11.56 3.43
N LYS A 150 -2.28 -12.19 2.25
CA LYS A 150 -1.03 -12.86 1.87
C LYS A 150 0.14 -11.88 1.78
N LEU A 151 -0.05 -10.71 1.18
CA LEU A 151 0.99 -9.68 1.12
C LEU A 151 1.36 -9.15 2.51
N THR A 152 0.38 -9.05 3.41
CA THR A 152 0.62 -8.66 4.81
C THR A 152 1.44 -9.71 5.52
N VAL A 153 1.09 -10.99 5.36
CA VAL A 153 1.86 -12.12 5.92
C VAL A 153 3.28 -12.13 5.35
N ASP A 154 3.46 -12.03 4.03
CA ASP A 154 4.79 -11.98 3.39
C ASP A 154 5.65 -10.81 3.91
N GLY A 155 5.02 -9.66 4.21
CA GLY A 155 5.67 -8.52 4.84
C GLY A 155 6.12 -8.80 6.27
N LEU A 156 5.21 -9.34 7.09
CA LEU A 156 5.48 -9.72 8.47
C LEU A 156 6.53 -10.82 8.59
N GLU A 157 6.55 -11.77 7.65
CA GLU A 157 7.55 -12.84 7.59
C GLU A 157 8.94 -12.27 7.31
N LYS A 158 9.07 -11.29 6.41
CA LYS A 158 10.34 -10.60 6.16
C LYS A 158 10.83 -9.84 7.39
N GLU A 159 9.93 -9.15 8.10
CA GLU A 159 10.27 -8.45 9.33
C GLU A 159 10.70 -9.42 10.43
N ARG A 160 9.95 -10.52 10.62
CA ARG A 160 10.32 -11.62 11.53
C ARG A 160 11.71 -12.15 11.21
N ASP A 161 11.96 -12.49 9.95
CA ASP A 161 13.23 -13.08 9.51
C ASP A 161 14.39 -12.08 9.70
N PHE A 162 14.16 -10.79 9.42
CA PHE A 162 15.13 -9.74 9.65
C PHE A 162 15.55 -9.61 11.12
N TYR A 163 14.58 -9.57 12.04
CA TYR A 163 14.88 -9.49 13.47
C TYR A 163 15.48 -10.79 14.00
N PHE A 164 15.00 -11.95 13.53
CA PHE A 164 15.54 -13.25 13.90
C PHE A 164 17.01 -13.39 13.49
N SER A 165 17.38 -13.03 12.25
CA SER A 165 18.77 -13.05 11.80
C SER A 165 19.67 -12.19 12.68
N LYS A 166 19.23 -10.98 13.05
CA LYS A 166 20.00 -10.11 13.97
C LYS A 166 20.20 -10.72 15.34
N LEU A 167 19.15 -11.32 15.93
CA LEU A 167 19.24 -11.99 17.22
C LEU A 167 20.17 -13.20 17.14
N ARG A 168 20.16 -13.93 16.02
CA ARG A 168 21.07 -15.05 15.77
C ARG A 168 22.53 -14.59 15.64
N ASP A 169 22.78 -13.48 14.95
CA ASP A 169 24.13 -12.89 14.86
C ASP A 169 24.65 -12.50 16.26
N ILE A 170 23.79 -11.88 17.09
CA ILE A 170 24.14 -11.51 18.47
C ILE A 170 24.42 -12.76 19.31
N GLU A 171 23.60 -13.80 19.19
CA GLU A 171 23.80 -15.07 19.89
C GLU A 171 25.16 -15.70 19.53
N LEU A 172 25.52 -15.70 18.24
CA LEU A 172 26.79 -16.24 17.77
C LEU A 172 27.98 -15.46 18.35
N ILE A 173 27.92 -14.12 18.33
CA ILE A 173 28.95 -13.26 18.94
C ILE A 173 29.10 -13.56 20.44
N CYS A 174 27.99 -13.78 21.15
CA CYS A 174 28.02 -14.10 22.58
C CYS A 174 28.64 -15.48 22.84
N GLN A 175 28.35 -16.48 22.02
CA GLN A 175 28.92 -17.84 22.13
C GLN A 175 30.43 -17.85 21.89
N GLU A 176 30.93 -17.07 20.93
CA GLU A 176 32.38 -16.94 20.68
C GLU A 176 33.15 -16.40 21.90
N HIS A 177 32.50 -15.57 22.72
CA HIS A 177 33.11 -14.91 23.88
C HIS A 177 32.65 -15.51 25.22
N GLU A 178 32.00 -16.67 25.22
CA GLU A 178 31.44 -17.30 26.43
C GLU A 178 32.53 -17.59 27.49
N ASN A 179 33.75 -17.88 27.06
CA ASN A 179 34.90 -18.17 27.93
C ASN A 179 35.39 -16.98 28.75
N GLU A 180 34.97 -15.75 28.41
CA GLU A 180 35.40 -14.54 29.12
C GLU A 180 34.60 -14.30 30.42
N ASN A 181 33.60 -15.14 30.74
CA ASN A 181 32.76 -15.05 31.94
C ASN A 181 32.24 -13.62 32.20
N SER A 182 31.90 -12.90 31.13
CA SER A 182 31.41 -11.53 31.23
C SER A 182 29.96 -11.52 31.74
N PRO A 183 29.64 -10.80 32.83
CA PRO A 183 28.28 -10.70 33.34
C PRO A 183 27.32 -10.04 32.33
N ILE A 184 27.85 -9.26 31.39
CA ILE A 184 27.09 -8.66 30.30
C ILE A 184 26.63 -9.72 29.30
N ILE A 185 27.51 -10.66 28.93
CA ILE A 185 27.19 -11.76 28.01
C ILE A 185 26.11 -12.65 28.63
N THR A 186 26.24 -12.99 29.91
CA THR A 186 25.21 -13.74 30.64
C THR A 186 23.86 -13.02 30.63
N GLY A 187 23.85 -11.69 30.81
CA GLY A 187 22.64 -10.88 30.72
C GLY A 187 21.98 -10.91 29.33
N ILE A 188 22.78 -10.80 28.26
CA ILE A 188 22.29 -10.86 26.87
C ILE A 188 21.69 -12.23 26.57
N ILE A 189 22.39 -13.32 26.92
CA ILE A 189 21.92 -14.70 26.73
C ILE A 189 20.61 -14.94 27.49
N SER A 190 20.49 -14.42 28.72
CA SER A 190 19.25 -14.51 29.49
C SER A 190 18.07 -13.83 28.79
N VAL A 191 18.29 -12.72 28.08
CA VAL A 191 17.24 -12.05 27.30
C VAL A 191 16.90 -12.85 26.05
N LEU A 192 17.90 -13.39 25.35
CA LEU A 192 17.70 -14.15 24.11
C LEU A 192 16.95 -15.47 24.33
N TYR A 193 17.15 -16.12 25.47
CA TYR A 193 16.46 -17.38 25.81
C TYR A 193 15.29 -17.20 26.79
N ALA A 194 14.89 -15.95 27.07
CA ALA A 194 13.69 -15.71 27.86
C ALA A 194 12.47 -16.28 27.12
N THR A 195 11.71 -17.14 27.81
CA THR A 195 10.37 -17.55 27.40
C THR A 195 9.34 -16.69 28.13
N GLU A 196 8.15 -16.53 27.55
CA GLU A 196 7.02 -15.82 28.20
C GLU A 196 6.66 -16.37 29.58
#